data_AF-A0A953IHA8-F1
#
_entry.id   AF-A0A953IHA8-F1
#
_cell.length_a   1.000
_cell.length_b   1.000
_cell.length_c   1.000
_cell.angle_alpha   90.00
_cell.angle_beta   90.00
_cell.angle_gamma   90.00
#
_symmetry.space_group_name_H-M   'P 1'
#
loop_
_entity.id
_entity.type
_entity.pdbx_description
1 polymer ?
#
loop_
_entity_poly.entity_id
_entity_poly.type
_entity_poly.pdbx_seq_one_letter_code
_entity_poly.pdbx_strand_id
1 'polypeptide(L)'
;MRLEDIEAIENAEAGTPAYYEALQRAINGGEGWKFQGSYGRAMMAAIEDGRCLLGPQPAEDAWGNRIPSRTEVEPGTKGSREFVVARQGEAWAKRMEGIA
;
A
#
# COMPACT_ATOMS: atom_id res chain seq x y z
N MET A 1 -6.37 -9.87 -6.74
CA MET A 1 -4.98 -9.50 -7.11
C MET A 1 -4.60 -10.19 -8.42
N ARG A 2 -3.81 -9.54 -9.30
CA ARG A 2 -3.44 -10.08 -10.63
C ARG A 2 -2.08 -10.78 -10.61
N LEU A 3 -1.82 -11.65 -11.57
CA LEU A 3 -0.53 -12.37 -11.70
C LEU A 3 0.65 -11.41 -11.88
N GLU A 4 0.46 -10.33 -12.66
CA GLU A 4 1.45 -9.27 -12.85
C GLU A 4 1.84 -8.55 -11.55
N ASP A 5 0.91 -8.46 -10.58
CA ASP A 5 1.17 -7.83 -9.27
C ASP A 5 2.08 -8.74 -8.43
N ILE A 6 1.81 -10.04 -8.46
CA ILE A 6 2.57 -11.09 -7.76
C ILE A 6 4.00 -11.11 -8.29
N GLU A 7 4.16 -11.16 -9.61
CA GLU A 7 5.48 -11.15 -10.25
C GLU A 7 6.27 -9.89 -9.92
N ALA A 8 5.63 -8.73 -9.90
CA ALA A 8 6.28 -7.48 -9.53
C ALA A 8 6.70 -7.46 -8.06
N ILE A 9 5.90 -8.00 -7.14
CA ILE A 9 6.24 -8.01 -5.72
C ILE A 9 7.37 -9.01 -5.41
N GLU A 10 7.40 -10.15 -6.11
CA GLU A 10 8.38 -11.22 -5.85
C GLU A 10 9.69 -11.06 -6.63
N ASN A 11 9.62 -10.51 -7.85
CA ASN A 11 10.77 -10.51 -8.77
C ASN A 11 11.26 -9.10 -9.14
N ALA A 12 10.50 -8.03 -8.86
CA ALA A 12 11.00 -6.69 -9.14
C ALA A 12 11.98 -6.22 -8.07
N GLU A 13 12.92 -5.38 -8.50
CA GLU A 13 13.82 -4.69 -7.58
C GLU A 13 13.00 -3.74 -6.68
N ALA A 14 13.06 -4.00 -5.37
CA ALA A 14 12.44 -3.15 -4.36
C ALA A 14 12.96 -1.72 -4.49
N GLY A 15 12.05 -0.74 -4.39
CA GLY A 15 12.40 0.68 -4.51
C GLY A 15 12.05 1.32 -5.85
N THR A 16 11.64 0.53 -6.85
CA THR A 16 11.18 1.05 -8.15
C THR A 16 9.71 1.51 -8.10
N PRO A 17 9.27 2.42 -8.99
CA PRO A 17 7.87 2.80 -9.05
C PRO A 17 6.90 1.65 -9.35
N ALA A 18 7.27 0.75 -10.26
CA ALA A 18 6.42 -0.39 -10.61
C ALA A 18 6.19 -1.33 -9.40
N TYR A 19 7.22 -1.52 -8.56
CA TYR A 19 7.11 -2.28 -7.33
C TYR A 19 6.08 -1.67 -6.36
N TYR A 20 6.18 -0.36 -6.11
CA TYR A 20 5.24 0.32 -5.21
C TYR A 20 3.82 0.41 -5.77
N GLU A 21 3.65 0.51 -7.10
CA GLU A 21 2.33 0.44 -7.72
C GLU A 21 1.68 -0.93 -7.56
N ALA A 22 2.46 -2.01 -7.67
CA ALA A 22 1.96 -3.36 -7.41
C ALA A 22 1.54 -3.54 -5.95
N LEU A 23 2.35 -3.05 -5.01
CA LEU A 23 1.97 -3.00 -3.59
C LEU A 23 0.71 -2.16 -3.37
N GLN A 24 0.59 -1.00 -4.01
CA GLN A 24 -0.58 -0.13 -3.87
C GLN A 24 -1.86 -0.81 -4.38
N ARG A 25 -1.80 -1.54 -5.51
CA ARG A 25 -2.91 -2.37 -6.00
C ARG A 25 -3.29 -3.45 -4.99
N ALA A 26 -2.31 -4.14 -4.43
CA ALA A 26 -2.54 -5.18 -3.43
C ALA A 26 -3.17 -4.61 -2.14
N ILE A 27 -2.70 -3.45 -1.68
CA ILE A 27 -3.25 -2.73 -0.51
C ILE A 27 -4.70 -2.30 -0.79
N ASN A 28 -4.97 -1.72 -1.95
CA ASN A 28 -6.31 -1.23 -2.33
C ASN A 28 -7.32 -2.37 -2.43
N GLY A 29 -6.90 -3.50 -3.00
CA GLY A 29 -7.75 -4.68 -3.17
C GLY A 29 -8.10 -5.38 -1.87
N GLY A 30 -7.41 -5.12 -0.76
CA GLY A 30 -7.69 -5.72 0.55
C GLY A 30 -7.24 -7.18 0.68
N GLU A 31 -7.35 -7.98 -0.39
CA GLU A 31 -6.96 -9.40 -0.45
C GLU A 31 -5.49 -9.62 -0.10
N GLY A 32 -4.62 -8.65 -0.43
CA GLY A 32 -3.18 -8.69 -0.09
C GLY A 32 -2.93 -8.92 1.40
N TRP A 33 -3.80 -8.39 2.27
CA TRP A 33 -3.66 -8.49 3.73
C TRP A 33 -3.91 -9.90 4.26
N LYS A 34 -4.60 -10.75 3.48
CA LYS A 34 -4.84 -12.16 3.83
C LYS A 34 -3.64 -13.05 3.53
N PHE A 35 -2.64 -12.56 2.79
CA PHE A 35 -1.41 -13.31 2.52
C PHE A 35 -0.45 -13.16 3.70
N GLN A 36 -0.24 -14.26 4.43
CA GLN A 36 0.79 -14.33 5.46
C GLN A 36 2.19 -14.26 4.84
N GLY A 37 3.15 -13.66 5.55
CA GLY A 37 4.56 -13.69 5.17
C GLY A 37 5.08 -12.38 4.56
N SER A 38 5.81 -12.47 3.45
CA SER A 38 6.54 -11.36 2.83
C SER A 38 5.62 -10.22 2.37
N TYR A 39 4.44 -10.55 1.82
CA TYR A 39 3.49 -9.59 1.27
C TYR A 39 2.98 -8.59 2.31
N GLY A 40 2.41 -9.08 3.42
CA GLY A 40 1.94 -8.23 4.52
C GLY A 40 3.04 -7.29 5.05
N ARG A 41 4.26 -7.82 5.22
CA ARG A 41 5.41 -7.02 5.68
C ARG A 41 5.85 -5.97 4.66
N ALA A 42 5.88 -6.32 3.37
CA ALA A 42 6.25 -5.40 2.29
C ALA A 42 5.23 -4.25 2.16
N MET A 43 3.93 -4.56 2.21
CA MET A 43 2.87 -3.54 2.19
C MET A 43 2.96 -2.62 3.41
N MET A 44 3.14 -3.17 4.62
CA MET A 44 3.33 -2.35 5.82
C MET A 44 4.57 -1.47 5.71
N ALA A 45 5.73 -2.04 5.34
CA ALA A 45 6.96 -1.27 5.18
C ALA A 45 6.79 -0.11 4.19
N ALA A 46 6.16 -0.35 3.04
CA ALA A 46 5.89 0.69 2.06
C ALA A 46 4.97 1.81 2.59
N ILE A 47 3.97 1.46 3.41
CA ILE A 47 3.11 2.45 4.10
C ILE A 47 3.90 3.23 5.14
N GLU A 48 4.72 2.55 5.95
CA GLU A 48 5.52 3.16 7.00
C GLU A 48 6.58 4.10 6.46
N ASP A 49 7.12 3.80 5.28
CA ASP A 49 8.06 4.65 4.54
C ASP A 49 7.38 5.81 3.81
N GLY A 50 6.04 5.83 3.74
CA GLY A 50 5.28 6.84 3.00
C GLY A 50 5.39 6.68 1.48
N ARG A 51 5.67 5.46 1.01
CA ARG A 51 5.68 5.10 -0.41
C ARG A 51 4.29 4.73 -0.92
N CYS A 52 3.44 4.17 -0.07
CA CYS A 52 2.07 3.76 -0.37
C CYS A 52 1.06 4.35 0.65
N LEU A 53 -0.20 4.44 0.24
CA LEU A 53 -1.36 4.78 1.08
C LEU A 53 -2.03 3.51 1.59
N LEU A 54 -2.75 3.62 2.71
CA LEU A 54 -3.74 2.61 3.10
C LEU A 54 -4.84 2.47 2.03
N GLY A 55 -5.56 1.34 2.03
CA GLY A 55 -6.64 1.11 1.06
C GLY A 55 -7.76 2.17 1.13
N PRO A 56 -8.58 2.33 0.08
CA PRO A 56 -9.73 3.22 0.11
C PRO A 56 -10.86 2.67 1.00
N GLN A 57 -10.85 1.38 1.31
CA GLN A 57 -11.80 0.69 2.18
C GLN A 57 -11.03 -0.02 3.30
N PRO A 58 -11.64 -0.21 4.49
CA PRO A 58 -11.04 -1.01 5.53
C PRO A 58 -10.91 -2.46 5.07
N ALA A 59 -9.87 -3.14 5.55
CA ALA A 59 -9.59 -4.54 5.24
C ALA A 59 -9.35 -5.31 6.54
N GLU A 60 -9.14 -6.61 6.41
CA GLU A 60 -8.73 -7.46 7.51
C GLU A 60 -7.51 -8.26 7.10
N ASP A 61 -6.56 -8.41 8.02
CA ASP A 61 -5.41 -9.26 7.81
C ASP A 61 -5.76 -10.76 7.94
N ALA A 62 -4.75 -11.60 7.73
CA ALA A 62 -4.85 -13.05 7.84
C ALA A 62 -5.24 -13.56 9.24
N TRP A 63 -5.07 -12.74 10.28
CA TRP A 63 -5.39 -13.07 11.68
C TRP A 63 -6.71 -12.46 12.15
N GLY A 64 -7.44 -11.78 11.26
CA GLY A 64 -8.71 -11.11 11.58
C GLY A 64 -8.53 -9.74 12.23
N ASN A 65 -7.33 -9.16 12.25
CA ASN A 65 -7.15 -7.79 12.71
C ASN A 65 -7.63 -6.82 11.63
N ARG A 66 -8.31 -5.77 12.07
CA ARG A 66 -8.81 -4.72 11.19
C ARG A 66 -7.70 -3.77 10.75
N ILE A 67 -7.61 -3.55 9.45
CA ILE A 67 -6.77 -2.53 8.82
C ILE A 67 -7.67 -1.34 8.44
N PRO A 68 -7.39 -0.11 8.94
CA PRO A 68 -8.19 1.05 8.61
C PRO A 68 -8.00 1.48 7.14
N SER A 69 -8.99 2.16 6.58
CA SER A 69 -8.87 2.86 5.31
C SER A 69 -8.04 4.16 5.46
N ARG A 70 -7.56 4.70 4.34
CA ARG A 70 -6.77 5.95 4.32
C ARG A 70 -7.52 7.18 4.85
N THR A 71 -8.85 7.14 4.91
CA THR A 71 -9.70 8.24 5.42
C THR A 71 -10.07 8.07 6.89
N GLU A 72 -9.70 6.96 7.53
CA GLU A 72 -9.95 6.71 8.95
C GLU A 72 -8.75 6.99 9.84
N VAL A 73 -7.58 7.22 9.24
CA VAL A 73 -6.38 7.64 9.94
C VAL A 73 -6.26 9.15 9.95
N GLU A 74 -5.64 9.69 10.99
CA GLU A 74 -5.41 11.14 11.10
C GLU A 74 -4.54 11.64 9.92
N PRO A 75 -4.91 12.75 9.27
CA PRO A 75 -4.09 13.36 8.23
C PRO A 75 -2.65 13.61 8.70
N GLY A 76 -1.68 13.22 7.89
CA GLY A 76 -0.26 13.36 8.18
C GLY A 76 0.33 12.19 8.97
N THR A 77 -0.47 11.17 9.32
CA THR A 77 0.01 9.92 9.92
C THR A 77 0.19 8.81 8.88
N LYS A 78 0.89 7.74 9.24
CA LYS A 78 1.18 6.60 8.36
C LYS A 78 -0.08 6.11 7.64
N GLY A 79 0.02 5.96 6.32
CA GLY A 79 -1.10 5.50 5.50
C GLY A 79 -2.07 6.58 5.02
N SER A 80 -1.99 7.80 5.56
CA SER A 80 -2.70 8.98 5.03
C SER A 80 -2.05 9.51 3.76
N ARG A 81 -2.80 10.29 2.98
CA ARG A 81 -2.31 10.96 1.78
C ARG A 81 -1.25 12.00 2.12
N GLU A 82 -1.50 12.81 3.14
CA GLU A 82 -0.64 13.92 3.57
C GLU A 82 0.73 13.42 4.00
N PHE A 83 0.79 12.23 4.63
CA PHE A 83 2.05 11.60 4.98
C PHE A 83 2.89 11.21 3.76
N VAL A 84 2.24 10.68 2.72
CA VAL A 84 2.90 10.38 1.44
C VAL A 84 3.34 11.66 0.74
N VAL A 85 2.51 12.71 0.72
CA VAL A 85 2.88 14.03 0.16
C VAL A 85 4.10 14.60 0.86
N ALA A 86 4.14 14.54 2.19
CA ALA A 86 5.24 15.07 2.99
C ALA A 86 6.59 14.38 2.69
N ARG A 87 6.57 13.12 2.25
CA ARG A 87 7.79 12.33 1.99
C ARG A 87 8.18 12.25 0.53
N GLN A 88 7.21 12.11 -0.35
CA GLN A 88 7.41 11.80 -1.76
C GLN A 88 6.93 12.92 -2.69
N GLY A 89 6.22 13.91 -2.17
CA GLY A 89 5.64 15.01 -2.93
C GLY A 89 4.27 14.70 -3.55
N GLU A 90 3.61 15.77 -3.97
CA GLU A 90 2.24 15.74 -4.48
C GLU A 90 2.06 14.85 -5.72
N ALA A 91 3.03 14.89 -6.65
CA ALA A 91 2.98 14.11 -7.88
C ALA A 91 2.99 12.60 -7.60
N TRP A 92 3.76 12.16 -6.61
CA TRP A 92 3.80 10.76 -6.21
C TRP A 92 2.52 10.34 -5.51
N ALA A 93 2.04 11.14 -4.55
CA ALA A 93 0.81 10.84 -3.83
C ALA A 93 -0.38 10.70 -4.79
N LYS A 94 -0.51 11.63 -5.75
CA LYS A 94 -1.55 11.57 -6.78
C LYS A 94 -1.44 10.32 -7.67
N ARG A 95 -0.23 9.90 -8.00
CA ARG A 95 0.01 8.67 -8.77
C ARG A 95 -0.49 7.44 -8.02
N MET A 96 -0.12 7.30 -6.75
CA MET A 96 -0.54 6.16 -5.91
C MET A 96 -2.06 6.19 -5.62
N GLU A 97 -2.64 7.38 -5.46
CA GLU A 97 -4.08 7.55 -5.28
C GLU A 97 -4.90 7.15 -6.51
N GLY A 98 -4.35 7.34 -7.71
CA GLY A 98 -4.96 6.95 -8.98
C GLY A 98 -4.87 5.46 -9.32
N ILE A 99 -4.18 4.66 -8.49
CA ILE A 99 -4.12 3.21 -8.65
C ILE A 99 -5.46 2.61 -8.20
N ALA A 100 -6.13 1.88 -9.08
CA ALA A 100 -7.37 1.15 -8.79
C ALA A 100 -7.08 -0.31 -8.42
#